data_AF-A0A959DJI9-F1
#
_entry.id   AF-A0A959DJI9-F1
#
_cell.length_a   1.000
_cell.length_b   1.000
_cell.length_c   1.000
_cell.angle_alpha   90.00
_cell.angle_beta   90.00
_cell.angle_gamma   90.00
#
_symmetry.space_group_name_H-M   'P 1'
#
loop_
_entity.id
_entity.type
_entity.pdbx_description
1 polymer ?
#
loop_
_entity_poly.entity_id
_entity_poly.type
_entity_poly.pdbx_seq_one_letter_code
_entity_poly.pdbx_strand_id
1 'polypeptide(L)'
;MADADAYNRLQEQLLDAQPGSVVFIPEGIYELDRSLSLDAISGVTIRGAGIDKTILSFKTQQAGAEGLRITADSVTLEDFTVQDALGDGIKLQGCQQVVIHRVKATWTDGAKSSNGGYGLYPVQCKNVLIDSCEASFASDAGVYVGQSEDVVVRNSYAHENVAGIEIENCINSRVYDNLAENNTGGILVFDLPDLQVVNGHSCEVYQNRIVENNHKNFAAEGNMVAIVPPGTGIILLAAKKINIHDNTITGHKTIGTAIASYHITERPWKDERYDPFTYDVSIHHNHYDRKSAIPDLSKDFGKMVNLLFPGKPQDILYDGITRENTEASNPMNICIQDNSADQLRFAMVDAAHDFDDVSQDPSPYNCR
;
A
#
# COMPACT_ATOMS: atom_id res chain seq x y z
N MET A 1 28.15 13.96 -12.50
CA MET A 1 27.80 15.20 -13.25
C MET A 1 26.66 14.73 -14.10
N ALA A 2 25.45 15.26 -13.89
CA ALA A 2 24.26 14.80 -14.59
C ALA A 2 24.52 14.70 -16.10
N ASP A 3 24.11 13.58 -16.69
CA ASP A 3 24.29 13.33 -18.12
C ASP A 3 23.17 14.03 -18.88
N ALA A 4 23.35 15.34 -19.12
CA ALA A 4 22.40 16.15 -19.86
C ALA A 4 22.13 15.59 -21.28
N ASP A 5 23.09 14.83 -21.85
CA ASP A 5 22.91 14.15 -23.13
C ASP A 5 21.97 12.94 -22.97
N ALA A 6 22.11 12.15 -21.90
CA ALA A 6 21.19 11.05 -21.62
C ALA A 6 19.74 11.51 -21.40
N TYR A 7 19.52 12.56 -20.61
CA TYR A 7 18.16 13.08 -20.40
C TYR A 7 17.52 13.51 -21.73
N ASN A 8 18.21 14.35 -22.51
CA ASN A 8 17.65 14.86 -23.75
C ASN A 8 17.32 13.72 -24.73
N ARG A 9 18.22 12.73 -24.87
CA ARG A 9 17.98 11.57 -25.72
C ARG A 9 16.78 10.74 -25.28
N LEU A 10 16.65 10.44 -23.99
CA LEU A 10 15.52 9.64 -23.48
C LEU A 10 14.20 10.41 -23.58
N GLN A 11 14.18 11.68 -23.21
CA GLN A 11 12.96 12.47 -23.29
C GLN A 11 12.53 12.71 -24.74
N GLU A 12 13.46 12.94 -25.67
CA GLU A 12 13.16 13.06 -27.10
C GLU A 12 12.57 11.74 -27.66
N GLN A 13 13.12 10.59 -27.29
CA GLN A 13 12.55 9.29 -27.66
C GLN A 13 11.12 9.08 -27.14
N LEU A 14 10.81 9.56 -25.93
CA LEU A 14 9.46 9.51 -25.36
C LEU A 14 8.50 10.47 -26.07
N LEU A 15 8.97 11.65 -26.46
CA LEU A 15 8.17 12.65 -27.19
C LEU A 15 7.88 12.22 -28.64
N ASP A 16 8.84 11.58 -29.29
CA ASP A 16 8.73 11.11 -30.67
C ASP A 16 8.01 9.76 -30.80
N ALA A 17 7.78 9.08 -29.67
CA ALA A 17 7.12 7.79 -29.63
C ALA A 17 5.76 7.85 -30.34
N GLN A 18 5.48 6.80 -31.11
CA GLN A 18 4.19 6.55 -31.76
C GLN A 18 3.51 5.34 -31.11
N PRO A 19 2.20 5.14 -31.31
CA PRO A 19 1.53 3.93 -30.83
C PRO A 19 2.23 2.64 -31.30
N GLY A 20 2.52 1.74 -30.36
CA GLY A 20 3.29 0.52 -30.59
C GLY A 20 4.81 0.67 -30.48
N SER A 21 5.32 1.86 -30.16
CA SER A 21 6.76 2.08 -29.99
C SER A 21 7.32 1.35 -28.77
N VAL A 22 8.54 0.85 -28.91
CA VAL A 22 9.35 0.37 -27.80
C VAL A 22 10.50 1.34 -27.60
N VAL A 23 10.44 2.14 -26.53
CA VAL A 23 11.54 2.99 -26.09
C VAL A 23 12.48 2.11 -25.26
N PHE A 24 13.52 1.59 -25.92
CA PHE A 24 14.52 0.72 -25.29
C PHE A 24 15.66 1.54 -24.69
N ILE A 25 15.90 1.34 -23.39
CA ILE A 25 16.96 1.96 -22.62
C ILE A 25 18.05 0.89 -22.38
N PRO A 26 19.26 1.07 -22.94
CA PRO A 26 20.34 0.11 -22.75
C PRO A 26 20.75 -0.09 -21.28
N GLU A 27 21.58 -1.10 -21.04
CA GLU A 27 22.25 -1.30 -19.76
C GLU A 27 23.12 -0.08 -19.43
N GLY A 28 23.03 0.41 -18.19
CA GLY A 28 23.75 1.58 -17.72
C GLY A 28 23.09 2.26 -16.53
N ILE A 29 23.83 3.18 -15.93
CA ILE A 29 23.33 4.11 -14.90
C ILE A 29 23.23 5.49 -15.53
N TYR A 30 22.02 6.04 -15.55
CA TYR A 30 21.71 7.33 -16.15
C TYR A 30 21.44 8.34 -15.03
N GLU A 31 22.35 9.30 -14.83
CA GLU A 31 22.14 10.42 -13.90
C GLU A 31 21.24 11.48 -14.55
N LEU A 32 20.00 11.59 -14.07
CA LEU A 32 18.99 12.50 -14.61
C LEU A 32 18.76 13.68 -13.65
N ASP A 33 18.67 14.89 -14.21
CA ASP A 33 18.49 16.13 -13.43
C ASP A 33 17.04 16.63 -13.44
N ARG A 34 16.11 15.94 -14.11
CA ARG A 34 14.69 16.29 -14.14
C ARG A 34 13.80 15.10 -14.50
N SER A 35 12.52 15.18 -14.16
CA SER A 35 11.52 14.15 -14.44
C SER A 35 11.45 13.79 -15.92
N LEU A 36 11.32 12.49 -16.23
CA LEU A 36 10.90 12.03 -17.55
C LEU A 36 9.38 12.05 -17.66
N SER A 37 8.84 12.31 -18.85
CA SER A 37 7.39 12.19 -19.09
C SER A 37 7.02 11.53 -20.41
N LEU A 38 5.90 10.79 -20.36
CA LEU A 38 5.17 10.28 -21.51
C LEU A 38 3.72 10.74 -21.41
N ASP A 39 3.28 11.57 -22.34
CA ASP A 39 1.94 12.16 -22.32
C ASP A 39 1.20 11.85 -23.64
N ALA A 40 -0.08 11.54 -23.54
CA ALA A 40 -1.06 11.37 -24.64
C ALA A 40 -0.84 10.24 -25.67
N ILE A 41 0.35 9.68 -25.81
CA ILE A 41 0.61 8.61 -26.79
C ILE A 41 0.39 7.22 -26.19
N SER A 42 -0.72 6.58 -26.56
CA SER A 42 -1.07 5.25 -26.08
C SER A 42 -0.26 4.14 -26.76
N GLY A 43 -0.12 2.99 -26.09
CA GLY A 43 0.48 1.79 -26.69
C GLY A 43 2.00 1.77 -26.68
N VAL A 44 2.65 2.56 -25.82
CA VAL A 44 4.11 2.65 -25.72
C VAL A 44 4.65 1.68 -24.68
N THR A 45 5.74 1.00 -25.01
CA THR A 45 6.54 0.21 -24.07
C THR A 45 7.81 0.97 -23.72
N ILE A 46 8.09 1.19 -22.44
CA ILE A 46 9.39 1.66 -21.94
C ILE A 46 10.11 0.45 -21.36
N ARG A 47 11.23 0.05 -21.97
CA ARG A 47 11.93 -1.20 -21.66
C ARG A 47 13.40 -0.96 -21.34
N GLY A 48 13.88 -1.44 -20.20
CA GLY A 48 15.32 -1.51 -19.92
C GLY A 48 15.95 -2.85 -20.30
N ALA A 49 17.23 -3.01 -20.00
CA ALA A 49 17.97 -4.26 -20.23
C ALA A 49 17.82 -5.29 -19.09
N GLY A 50 17.17 -4.91 -18.00
CA GLY A 50 16.96 -5.71 -16.79
C GLY A 50 16.85 -4.81 -15.55
N ILE A 51 16.08 -5.27 -14.55
CA ILE A 51 15.80 -4.50 -13.32
C ILE A 51 17.07 -3.95 -12.66
N ASP A 52 18.14 -4.75 -12.58
CA ASP A 52 19.44 -4.35 -12.01
C ASP A 52 20.47 -3.85 -13.03
N LYS A 53 20.09 -3.73 -14.31
CA LYS A 53 20.99 -3.40 -15.42
C LYS A 53 20.77 -1.99 -15.95
N THR A 54 19.51 -1.56 -16.03
CA THR A 54 19.16 -0.22 -16.47
C THR A 54 18.66 0.58 -15.27
N ILE A 55 19.42 1.59 -14.85
CA ILE A 55 19.13 2.39 -13.67
C ILE A 55 18.96 3.86 -14.06
N LEU A 56 17.76 4.39 -13.83
CA LEU A 56 17.44 5.81 -13.96
C LEU A 56 17.58 6.46 -12.58
N SER A 57 18.68 7.19 -12.39
CA SER A 57 19.06 7.76 -11.09
C SER A 57 18.78 9.26 -11.05
N PHE A 58 17.87 9.66 -10.17
CA PHE A 58 17.43 11.04 -9.96
C PHE A 58 18.12 11.72 -8.78
N LYS A 59 19.23 11.14 -8.28
CA LYS A 59 20.02 11.66 -7.15
C LYS A 59 20.46 13.12 -7.32
N THR A 60 20.54 13.61 -8.55
CA THR A 60 20.89 15.00 -8.88
C THR A 60 19.73 15.80 -9.47
N GLN A 61 18.48 15.37 -9.26
CA GLN A 61 17.28 16.02 -9.79
C GLN A 61 17.16 17.47 -9.28
N GLN A 62 16.89 18.38 -10.21
CA GLN A 62 16.76 19.82 -10.02
C GLN A 62 15.37 20.33 -10.42
N ALA A 63 14.64 19.60 -11.27
CA ALA A 63 13.32 19.98 -11.75
C ALA A 63 12.33 18.81 -11.79
N GLY A 64 11.05 19.13 -11.52
CA GLY A 64 10.02 18.12 -11.31
C GLY A 64 10.18 17.38 -9.98
N ALA A 65 9.18 16.60 -9.61
CA ALA A 65 9.19 15.80 -8.38
C ALA A 65 9.33 14.31 -8.72
N GLU A 66 8.62 13.85 -9.75
CA GLU A 66 8.58 12.44 -10.10
C GLU A 66 9.87 11.98 -10.81
N GLY A 67 10.22 10.70 -10.71
CA GLY A 67 11.22 10.11 -11.61
C GLY A 67 10.66 9.97 -13.03
N LEU A 68 9.52 9.28 -13.15
CA LEU A 68 8.79 9.09 -14.40
C LEU A 68 7.31 9.42 -14.20
N ARG A 69 6.77 10.35 -15.02
CA ARG A 69 5.34 10.71 -15.03
C ARG A 69 4.68 10.27 -16.34
N ILE A 70 3.56 9.57 -16.25
CA ILE A 70 2.85 9.04 -17.41
C ILE A 70 1.37 9.43 -17.37
N THR A 71 0.89 9.96 -18.49
CA THR A 71 -0.53 10.29 -18.74
C THR A 71 -0.93 9.73 -20.11
N ALA A 72 -0.98 8.40 -20.23
CA ALA A 72 -1.25 7.70 -21.50
C ALA A 72 -1.80 6.28 -21.27
N ASP A 73 -2.59 5.78 -22.21
CA ASP A 73 -3.20 4.44 -22.11
C ASP A 73 -2.33 3.35 -22.73
N SER A 74 -2.57 2.09 -22.38
CA SER A 74 -1.91 0.91 -22.96
C SER A 74 -0.39 0.99 -22.82
N VAL A 75 0.10 1.40 -21.66
CA VAL A 75 1.53 1.59 -21.39
C VAL A 75 2.09 0.36 -20.68
N THR A 76 3.24 -0.11 -21.16
CA THR A 76 4.03 -1.17 -20.51
C THR A 76 5.36 -0.62 -20.04
N LEU A 77 5.68 -0.79 -18.76
CA LEU A 77 6.97 -0.49 -18.17
C LEU A 77 7.64 -1.82 -17.80
N GLU A 78 8.85 -2.06 -18.29
CA GLU A 78 9.55 -3.29 -17.92
C GLU A 78 11.07 -3.21 -17.89
N ASP A 79 11.68 -3.99 -16.99
CA ASP A 79 13.11 -4.28 -16.96
C ASP A 79 14.03 -3.09 -16.65
N PHE A 80 13.66 -2.20 -15.71
CA PHE A 80 14.52 -1.10 -15.24
C PHE A 80 14.28 -0.70 -13.78
N THR A 81 15.21 0.06 -13.23
CA THR A 81 15.10 0.70 -11.90
C THR A 81 14.95 2.22 -12.05
N VAL A 82 14.06 2.81 -11.25
CA VAL A 82 14.04 4.25 -10.92
C VAL A 82 14.52 4.40 -9.48
N GLN A 83 15.48 5.31 -9.25
CA GLN A 83 15.96 5.57 -7.90
C GLN A 83 16.17 7.06 -7.61
N ASP A 84 16.05 7.40 -6.33
CA ASP A 84 16.39 8.72 -5.76
C ASP A 84 15.61 9.89 -6.37
N ALA A 85 14.35 9.68 -6.78
CA ALA A 85 13.47 10.79 -7.17
C ALA A 85 13.23 11.74 -5.98
N LEU A 86 13.10 13.04 -6.23
CA LEU A 86 12.81 14.02 -5.17
C LEU A 86 11.42 13.79 -4.54
N GLY A 87 10.45 13.42 -5.37
CA GLY A 87 9.10 12.99 -5.02
C GLY A 87 8.90 11.56 -5.51
N ASP A 88 7.73 11.25 -6.07
CA ASP A 88 7.34 9.88 -6.41
C ASP A 88 8.28 9.20 -7.43
N GLY A 89 8.46 7.89 -7.34
CA GLY A 89 9.28 7.13 -8.28
C GLY A 89 8.68 7.12 -9.68
N ILE A 90 7.57 6.40 -9.84
CA ILE A 90 6.87 6.23 -11.11
C ILE A 90 5.39 6.50 -10.92
N LYS A 91 4.90 7.59 -11.50
CA LYS A 91 3.51 8.02 -11.41
C LYS A 91 2.79 7.83 -12.72
N LEU A 92 1.70 7.05 -12.71
CA LEU A 92 0.77 6.92 -13.83
C LEU A 92 -0.57 7.48 -13.41
N GLN A 93 -1.05 8.51 -14.10
CA GLN A 93 -2.28 9.21 -13.71
C GLN A 93 -3.31 9.14 -14.83
N GLY A 94 -4.53 8.72 -14.51
CA GLY A 94 -5.62 8.71 -15.49
C GLY A 94 -5.45 7.70 -16.63
N CYS A 95 -4.66 6.65 -16.42
CA CYS A 95 -4.25 5.71 -17.47
C CYS A 95 -5.14 4.45 -17.51
N GLN A 96 -5.38 3.90 -18.69
CA GLN A 96 -6.04 2.60 -18.86
C GLN A 96 -5.07 1.56 -19.41
N GLN A 97 -5.23 0.29 -19.06
CA GLN A 97 -4.38 -0.81 -19.54
C GLN A 97 -2.90 -0.57 -19.20
N VAL A 98 -2.60 -0.55 -17.90
CA VAL A 98 -1.26 -0.32 -17.38
C VAL A 98 -0.61 -1.65 -17.03
N VAL A 99 0.61 -1.88 -17.51
CA VAL A 99 1.45 -3.00 -17.10
C VAL A 99 2.78 -2.47 -16.55
N ILE A 100 3.11 -2.81 -15.32
CA ILE A 100 4.41 -2.58 -14.70
C ILE A 100 4.99 -3.95 -14.35
N HIS A 101 6.12 -4.30 -14.95
CA HIS A 101 6.65 -5.66 -14.88
C HIS A 101 8.16 -5.69 -14.72
N ARG A 102 8.68 -6.29 -13.63
CA ARG A 102 10.13 -6.29 -13.34
C ARG A 102 10.74 -4.88 -13.31
N VAL A 103 10.04 -3.98 -12.62
CA VAL A 103 10.48 -2.61 -12.39
C VAL A 103 10.75 -2.42 -10.90
N LYS A 104 11.80 -1.64 -10.58
CA LYS A 104 12.14 -1.28 -9.21
C LYS A 104 12.05 0.22 -8.97
N ALA A 105 11.51 0.63 -7.82
CA ALA A 105 11.51 2.00 -7.35
C ALA A 105 12.15 2.08 -5.94
N THR A 106 13.20 2.88 -5.74
CA THR A 106 13.91 2.92 -4.44
C THR A 106 14.60 4.25 -4.11
N TRP A 107 14.82 4.51 -2.82
CA TRP A 107 15.72 5.58 -2.35
C TRP A 107 16.98 4.97 -1.74
N THR A 108 18.14 5.27 -2.33
CA THR A 108 19.42 4.60 -2.05
C THR A 108 20.06 5.03 -0.74
N ASP A 109 19.66 6.17 -0.19
CA ASP A 109 20.13 6.63 1.12
C ASP A 109 19.30 6.07 2.30
N GLY A 110 18.41 5.10 2.03
CA GLY A 110 17.56 4.46 3.03
C GLY A 110 16.35 5.30 3.46
N ALA A 111 15.67 4.85 4.51
CA ALA A 111 14.43 5.44 5.00
C ALA A 111 14.62 6.88 5.53
N LYS A 112 13.99 7.86 4.86
CA LYS A 112 13.93 9.25 5.28
C LYS A 112 12.55 9.82 5.02
N SER A 113 12.07 10.69 5.91
CA SER A 113 10.79 11.40 5.72
C SER A 113 10.79 12.38 4.55
N SER A 114 11.97 12.68 3.99
CA SER A 114 12.15 13.51 2.80
C SER A 114 12.17 12.72 1.50
N ASN A 115 12.09 11.38 1.54
CA ASN A 115 11.98 10.56 0.34
C ASN A 115 10.61 10.80 -0.33
N GLY A 116 10.50 10.44 -1.60
CA GLY A 116 9.22 10.41 -2.29
C GLY A 116 8.18 9.58 -1.54
N GLY A 117 6.92 10.01 -1.66
CA GLY A 117 5.81 9.34 -1.00
C GLY A 117 5.62 7.94 -1.56
N TYR A 118 5.55 7.83 -2.90
CA TYR A 118 5.16 6.60 -3.56
C TYR A 118 6.24 6.07 -4.50
N GLY A 119 6.55 4.77 -4.40
CA GLY A 119 7.49 4.10 -5.33
C GLY A 119 6.85 3.87 -6.70
N LEU A 120 5.91 2.93 -6.76
CA LEU A 120 5.03 2.73 -7.92
C LEU A 120 3.67 3.34 -7.60
N TYR A 121 3.18 4.23 -8.47
CA TYR A 121 2.00 5.06 -8.20
C TYR A 121 1.04 5.15 -9.40
N PRO A 122 0.30 4.08 -9.74
CA PRO A 122 -0.90 4.20 -10.55
C PRO A 122 -2.03 4.85 -9.74
N VAL A 123 -2.64 5.90 -10.30
CA VAL A 123 -3.75 6.61 -9.68
C VAL A 123 -4.79 7.00 -10.71
N GLN A 124 -6.07 6.84 -10.37
CA GLN A 124 -7.18 7.10 -11.30
C GLN A 124 -7.06 6.25 -12.57
N CYS A 125 -6.57 5.02 -12.43
CA CYS A 125 -6.30 4.12 -13.54
C CYS A 125 -7.35 3.02 -13.66
N LYS A 126 -7.39 2.36 -14.83
CA LYS A 126 -8.24 1.18 -15.05
C LYS A 126 -7.47 0.05 -15.70
N ASN A 127 -7.68 -1.19 -15.25
CA ASN A 127 -6.92 -2.37 -15.69
C ASN A 127 -5.42 -2.19 -15.44
N VAL A 128 -5.03 -2.29 -14.18
CA VAL A 128 -3.63 -2.13 -13.72
C VAL A 128 -3.07 -3.49 -13.34
N LEU A 129 -1.93 -3.86 -13.94
CA LEU A 129 -1.13 -5.01 -13.53
C LEU A 129 0.24 -4.53 -13.05
N ILE A 130 0.56 -4.83 -11.79
CA ILE A 130 1.90 -4.73 -11.21
C ILE A 130 2.37 -6.17 -10.93
N ASP A 131 3.42 -6.61 -11.62
CA ASP A 131 3.92 -7.98 -11.54
C ASP A 131 5.44 -7.99 -11.36
N SER A 132 5.94 -8.81 -10.41
CA SER A 132 7.37 -9.06 -10.25
C SER A 132 8.19 -7.78 -10.04
N CYS A 133 7.61 -6.79 -9.36
CA CYS A 133 8.25 -5.50 -9.10
C CYS A 133 8.88 -5.42 -7.71
N GLU A 134 9.75 -4.44 -7.50
CA GLU A 134 10.36 -4.17 -6.19
C GLU A 134 10.15 -2.70 -5.79
N ALA A 135 9.79 -2.44 -4.55
CA ALA A 135 9.70 -1.07 -4.04
C ALA A 135 10.22 -0.94 -2.61
N SER A 136 11.09 0.04 -2.37
CA SER A 136 11.72 0.21 -1.06
C SER A 136 12.02 1.65 -0.67
N PHE A 137 12.00 1.90 0.64
CA PHE A 137 12.30 3.19 1.28
C PHE A 137 11.40 4.36 0.88
N ALA A 138 10.19 4.10 0.37
CA ALA A 138 9.19 5.13 0.14
C ALA A 138 8.67 5.68 1.48
N SER A 139 8.54 7.01 1.58
CA SER A 139 8.10 7.67 2.82
C SER A 139 6.61 7.50 3.10
N ASP A 140 5.85 7.06 2.10
CA ASP A 140 4.44 6.68 2.22
C ASP A 140 4.28 5.18 1.87
N ALA A 141 4.13 4.83 0.60
CA ALA A 141 3.94 3.44 0.17
C ALA A 141 4.92 3.01 -0.92
N GLY A 142 5.48 1.81 -0.78
CA GLY A 142 6.36 1.23 -1.80
C GLY A 142 5.59 1.00 -3.12
N VAL A 143 4.53 0.20 -3.03
CA VAL A 143 3.56 0.03 -4.12
C VAL A 143 2.25 0.66 -3.69
N TYR A 144 1.85 1.74 -4.35
CA TYR A 144 0.59 2.42 -4.10
C TYR A 144 -0.30 2.31 -5.34
N VAL A 145 -1.55 1.91 -5.18
CA VAL A 145 -2.56 2.03 -6.23
C VAL A 145 -3.79 2.74 -5.66
N GLY A 146 -4.12 3.91 -6.21
CA GLY A 146 -5.17 4.78 -5.69
C GLY A 146 -6.29 5.03 -6.69
N GLN A 147 -7.53 5.15 -6.19
CA GLN A 147 -8.69 5.63 -6.96
C GLN A 147 -8.88 4.90 -8.30
N SER A 148 -8.56 3.59 -8.36
CA SER A 148 -8.45 2.82 -9.61
C SER A 148 -9.43 1.65 -9.67
N GLU A 149 -9.68 1.11 -10.86
CA GLU A 149 -10.56 -0.04 -11.09
C GLU A 149 -9.81 -1.19 -11.76
N ASP A 150 -10.12 -2.42 -11.39
CA ASP A 150 -9.52 -3.65 -11.94
C ASP A 150 -8.00 -3.68 -11.74
N VAL A 151 -7.58 -3.83 -10.47
CA VAL A 151 -6.17 -3.77 -10.05
C VAL A 151 -5.66 -5.16 -9.69
N VAL A 152 -4.47 -5.50 -10.17
CA VAL A 152 -3.72 -6.69 -9.76
C VAL A 152 -2.31 -6.31 -9.34
N VAL A 153 -1.93 -6.66 -8.12
CA VAL A 153 -0.55 -6.56 -7.61
C VAL A 153 -0.08 -7.95 -7.21
N ARG A 154 0.93 -8.48 -7.88
CA ARG A 154 1.42 -9.84 -7.63
C ARG A 154 2.91 -10.04 -7.77
N ASN A 155 3.41 -11.13 -7.18
CA ASN A 155 4.81 -11.56 -7.24
C ASN A 155 5.82 -10.46 -6.87
N SER A 156 5.39 -9.41 -6.17
CA SER A 156 6.19 -8.20 -5.96
C SER A 156 6.78 -8.19 -4.55
N TYR A 157 7.90 -7.49 -4.41
CA TYR A 157 8.63 -7.35 -3.16
C TYR A 157 8.58 -5.90 -2.67
N ALA A 158 7.85 -5.66 -1.59
CA ALA A 158 7.77 -4.35 -0.94
C ALA A 158 8.45 -4.41 0.42
N HIS A 159 9.52 -3.63 0.60
CA HIS A 159 10.31 -3.68 1.83
C HIS A 159 10.85 -2.34 2.30
N GLU A 160 10.99 -2.19 3.62
CA GLU A 160 11.59 -0.99 4.25
C GLU A 160 10.87 0.33 3.93
N ASN A 161 9.59 0.26 3.56
CA ASN A 161 8.70 1.41 3.37
C ASN A 161 7.93 1.74 4.66
N VAL A 162 7.15 2.82 4.65
CA VAL A 162 6.11 2.98 5.67
C VAL A 162 5.00 1.96 5.42
N ALA A 163 4.29 2.05 4.31
CA ALA A 163 3.38 1.03 3.79
C ALA A 163 4.10 0.18 2.73
N GLY A 164 4.07 -1.14 2.85
CA GLY A 164 4.61 -2.01 1.80
C GLY A 164 3.78 -1.88 0.52
N ILE A 165 2.53 -2.32 0.59
CA ILE A 165 1.54 -2.21 -0.49
C ILE A 165 0.31 -1.48 0.04
N GLU A 166 -0.16 -0.47 -0.67
CA GLU A 166 -1.38 0.27 -0.35
C GLU A 166 -2.36 0.25 -1.53
N ILE A 167 -3.59 -0.14 -1.24
CA ILE A 167 -4.74 -0.07 -2.15
C ILE A 167 -5.70 0.96 -1.57
N GLU A 168 -5.77 2.14 -2.20
CA GLU A 168 -6.59 3.26 -1.74
C GLU A 168 -7.77 3.49 -2.69
N ASN A 169 -9.00 3.53 -2.18
CA ASN A 169 -10.21 3.92 -2.92
C ASN A 169 -10.39 3.16 -4.25
N CYS A 170 -9.90 1.92 -4.33
CA CYS A 170 -9.96 1.11 -5.54
C CYS A 170 -11.19 0.20 -5.58
N ILE A 171 -11.62 -0.15 -6.79
CA ILE A 171 -12.71 -1.09 -7.05
C ILE A 171 -12.14 -2.34 -7.71
N ASN A 172 -12.49 -3.52 -7.20
CA ASN A 172 -12.08 -4.81 -7.78
C ASN A 172 -10.55 -4.98 -7.82
N SER A 173 -9.93 -5.13 -6.65
CA SER A 173 -8.48 -5.29 -6.50
C SER A 173 -8.10 -6.69 -6.03
N ARG A 174 -6.97 -7.21 -6.52
CA ARG A 174 -6.39 -8.49 -6.10
C ARG A 174 -4.90 -8.31 -5.79
N VAL A 175 -4.52 -8.58 -4.55
CA VAL A 175 -3.15 -8.46 -4.04
C VAL A 175 -2.69 -9.83 -3.57
N TYR A 176 -1.82 -10.49 -4.34
CA TYR A 176 -1.45 -11.88 -4.05
C TYR A 176 -0.03 -12.30 -4.44
N ASP A 177 0.47 -13.36 -3.82
CA ASP A 177 1.84 -13.88 -4.03
C ASP A 177 2.94 -12.82 -3.81
N ASN A 178 2.67 -11.77 -3.04
CA ASN A 178 3.67 -10.74 -2.74
C ASN A 178 4.45 -11.07 -1.47
N LEU A 179 5.65 -10.50 -1.38
CA LEU A 179 6.42 -10.43 -0.14
C LEU A 179 6.39 -8.98 0.36
N ALA A 180 5.74 -8.74 1.51
CA ALA A 180 5.75 -7.46 2.21
C ALA A 180 6.53 -7.62 3.51
N GLU A 181 7.78 -7.15 3.55
CA GLU A 181 8.72 -7.43 4.63
C GLU A 181 9.38 -6.18 5.20
N ASN A 182 9.56 -6.13 6.52
CA ASN A 182 10.29 -5.04 7.19
C ASN A 182 9.82 -3.63 6.81
N ASN A 183 8.53 -3.45 6.49
CA ASN A 183 7.89 -2.14 6.40
C ASN A 183 7.41 -1.69 7.79
N THR A 184 6.78 -0.51 7.91
CA THR A 184 6.05 -0.15 9.14
C THR A 184 4.73 -0.94 9.21
N GLY A 185 3.97 -0.91 8.12
CA GLY A 185 2.78 -1.73 7.86
C GLY A 185 2.97 -2.51 6.56
N GLY A 186 2.54 -3.79 6.54
CA GLY A 186 2.72 -4.66 5.38
C GLY A 186 1.80 -4.29 4.20
N ILE A 187 0.50 -4.56 4.35
CA ILE A 187 -0.51 -4.27 3.32
C ILE A 187 -1.62 -3.40 3.92
N LEU A 188 -1.95 -2.30 3.27
CA LEU A 188 -3.01 -1.37 3.68
C LEU A 188 -4.10 -1.36 2.61
N VAL A 189 -5.36 -1.47 3.05
CA VAL A 189 -6.52 -1.29 2.17
C VAL A 189 -7.37 -0.18 2.76
N PHE A 190 -7.23 1.01 2.20
CA PHE A 190 -7.80 2.24 2.71
C PHE A 190 -8.90 2.74 1.78
N ASP A 191 -9.94 3.32 2.37
CA ASP A 191 -10.89 4.16 1.68
C ASP A 191 -10.94 5.50 2.41
N LEU A 192 -10.43 6.56 1.78
CA LEU A 192 -10.26 7.88 2.39
C LEU A 192 -11.29 8.88 1.82
N PRO A 193 -11.74 9.84 2.65
CA PRO A 193 -12.70 10.86 2.23
C PRO A 193 -12.06 11.96 1.37
N ASP A 194 -12.91 12.85 0.84
CA ASP A 194 -12.51 14.11 0.19
C ASP A 194 -11.61 13.93 -1.05
N LEU A 195 -11.69 12.76 -1.70
CA LEU A 195 -11.00 12.41 -2.94
C LEU A 195 -11.96 12.41 -4.15
N GLN A 196 -11.40 12.32 -5.36
CA GLN A 196 -12.23 12.30 -6.58
C GLN A 196 -13.06 11.02 -6.67
N VAL A 197 -12.43 9.89 -6.36
CA VAL A 197 -13.08 8.58 -6.21
C VAL A 197 -13.11 8.26 -4.72
N VAL A 198 -14.29 7.93 -4.20
CA VAL A 198 -14.54 7.50 -2.82
C VAL A 198 -15.37 6.22 -2.84
N ASN A 199 -15.36 5.47 -1.74
CA ASN A 199 -16.09 4.21 -1.60
C ASN A 199 -15.53 3.10 -2.50
N GLY A 200 -14.20 2.96 -2.49
CA GLY A 200 -13.54 1.76 -3.00
C GLY A 200 -14.07 0.51 -2.29
N HIS A 201 -14.13 -0.61 -3.00
CA HIS A 201 -14.65 -1.87 -2.46
C HIS A 201 -14.18 -3.08 -3.28
N SER A 202 -14.41 -4.28 -2.75
CA SER A 202 -14.07 -5.54 -3.42
C SER A 202 -12.57 -5.70 -3.60
N CYS A 203 -11.85 -5.91 -2.49
CA CYS A 203 -10.42 -6.19 -2.50
C CYS A 203 -10.14 -7.57 -1.91
N GLU A 204 -9.38 -8.39 -2.65
CA GLU A 204 -8.89 -9.68 -2.20
C GLU A 204 -7.40 -9.60 -1.89
N VAL A 205 -7.00 -10.02 -0.69
CA VAL A 205 -5.61 -10.08 -0.25
C VAL A 205 -5.29 -11.52 0.13
N TYR A 206 -4.52 -12.23 -0.71
CA TYR A 206 -4.32 -13.65 -0.50
C TYR A 206 -2.96 -14.20 -0.90
N GLN A 207 -2.54 -15.30 -0.28
CA GLN A 207 -1.27 -15.98 -0.61
C GLN A 207 -0.03 -15.07 -0.47
N ASN A 208 -0.12 -13.97 0.28
CA ASN A 208 1.01 -13.09 0.54
C ASN A 208 1.83 -13.61 1.72
N ARG A 209 3.13 -13.29 1.68
CA ARG A 209 4.03 -13.41 2.84
C ARG A 209 4.22 -12.01 3.41
N ILE A 210 3.66 -11.78 4.60
CA ILE A 210 3.64 -10.49 5.28
C ILE A 210 4.45 -10.68 6.56
N VAL A 211 5.69 -10.22 6.57
CA VAL A 211 6.72 -10.71 7.50
C VAL A 211 7.44 -9.56 8.18
N GLU A 212 7.51 -9.59 9.51
CA GLU A 212 8.39 -8.72 10.31
C GLU A 212 8.29 -7.21 9.97
N ASN A 213 7.09 -6.75 9.56
CA ASN A 213 6.81 -5.33 9.28
C ASN A 213 6.85 -4.52 10.58
N ASN A 214 8.07 -4.28 11.09
CA ASN A 214 8.40 -3.69 12.38
C ASN A 214 9.21 -2.39 12.25
N HIS A 215 9.49 -1.97 11.01
CA HIS A 215 10.31 -0.80 10.72
C HIS A 215 9.68 0.45 11.32
N LYS A 216 10.54 1.41 11.69
CA LYS A 216 10.07 2.68 12.25
C LYS A 216 9.26 3.42 11.19
N ASN A 217 8.13 4.00 11.58
CA ASN A 217 7.36 4.89 10.71
C ASN A 217 8.15 6.19 10.49
N PHE A 218 8.36 6.54 9.23
CA PHE A 218 9.09 7.74 8.80
C PHE A 218 8.27 8.63 7.86
N ALA A 219 6.95 8.45 7.80
CA ALA A 219 6.07 9.31 7.02
C ALA A 219 6.06 10.73 7.58
N ALA A 220 5.83 11.70 6.70
CA ALA A 220 5.63 13.08 7.10
C ALA A 220 4.39 13.21 8.02
N GLU A 221 4.49 14.05 9.05
CA GLU A 221 3.35 14.34 9.92
C GLU A 221 2.19 14.93 9.10
N GLY A 222 0.97 14.48 9.39
CA GLY A 222 -0.24 14.86 8.66
C GLY A 222 -0.70 13.84 7.62
N ASN A 223 0.21 13.08 7.00
CA ASN A 223 -0.17 11.98 6.10
C ASN A 223 -1.04 10.94 6.83
N MET A 224 -1.87 10.20 6.10
CA MET A 224 -2.72 9.18 6.71
C MET A 224 -1.87 8.04 7.28
N VAL A 225 -0.92 7.52 6.50
CA VAL A 225 -0.02 6.44 6.93
C VAL A 225 0.89 6.80 8.11
N ALA A 226 1.02 8.09 8.47
CA ALA A 226 1.77 8.52 9.64
C ALA A 226 1.19 7.99 10.96
N ILE A 227 -0.08 7.56 10.99
CA ILE A 227 -0.71 6.96 12.17
C ILE A 227 -0.40 5.47 12.32
N VAL A 228 0.12 4.82 11.27
CA VAL A 228 0.36 3.37 11.25
C VAL A 228 1.44 3.01 12.26
N PRO A 229 1.13 2.17 13.27
CA PRO A 229 2.12 1.76 14.25
C PRO A 229 3.10 0.77 13.61
N PRO A 230 4.42 0.96 13.82
CA PRO A 230 5.41 -0.08 13.57
C PRO A 230 4.97 -1.43 14.13
N GLY A 231 5.10 -2.50 13.35
CA GLY A 231 4.68 -3.82 13.80
C GLY A 231 3.30 -4.20 13.33
N THR A 232 2.91 -3.80 12.13
CA THR A 232 1.58 -4.08 11.60
C THR A 232 1.63 -4.93 10.33
N GLY A 233 0.84 -6.01 10.29
CA GLY A 233 0.71 -6.84 9.09
C GLY A 233 -0.22 -6.20 8.06
N ILE A 234 -1.53 -6.21 8.34
CA ILE A 234 -2.58 -5.68 7.48
C ILE A 234 -3.41 -4.62 8.22
N ILE A 235 -3.78 -3.53 7.55
CA ILE A 235 -4.80 -2.59 8.05
C ILE A 235 -5.89 -2.39 7.02
N LEU A 236 -7.14 -2.56 7.46
CA LEU A 236 -8.34 -2.11 6.76
C LEU A 236 -8.83 -0.81 7.38
N LEU A 237 -8.98 0.25 6.59
CA LEU A 237 -9.54 1.53 7.04
C LEU A 237 -10.70 1.95 6.14
N ALA A 238 -11.91 2.00 6.71
CA ALA A 238 -13.18 2.17 5.98
C ALA A 238 -13.35 1.22 4.79
N ALA A 239 -12.75 0.03 4.86
CA ALA A 239 -12.68 -0.92 3.76
C ALA A 239 -13.97 -1.72 3.61
N LYS A 240 -14.36 -2.04 2.37
CA LYS A 240 -15.67 -2.61 2.05
C LYS A 240 -15.53 -3.85 1.18
N LYS A 241 -16.25 -4.93 1.52
CA LYS A 241 -16.26 -6.18 0.73
C LYS A 241 -14.85 -6.74 0.57
N ILE A 242 -14.21 -7.05 1.70
CA ILE A 242 -12.81 -7.46 1.75
C ILE A 242 -12.71 -8.96 1.99
N ASN A 243 -11.80 -9.62 1.29
CA ASN A 243 -11.50 -11.03 1.50
C ASN A 243 -9.99 -11.22 1.74
N ILE A 244 -9.60 -11.59 2.96
CA ILE A 244 -8.20 -11.82 3.38
C ILE A 244 -8.02 -13.30 3.65
N HIS A 245 -7.25 -14.00 2.81
CA HIS A 245 -7.10 -15.44 3.00
C HIS A 245 -5.80 -16.07 2.54
N ASP A 246 -5.46 -17.23 3.12
CA ASP A 246 -4.27 -18.00 2.74
C ASP A 246 -2.95 -17.21 2.84
N ASN A 247 -2.91 -16.14 3.64
CA ASN A 247 -1.69 -15.36 3.87
C ASN A 247 -0.87 -15.95 5.00
N THR A 248 0.45 -15.77 4.92
CA THR A 248 1.38 -15.98 6.05
C THR A 248 1.70 -14.62 6.67
N ILE A 249 1.16 -14.35 7.86
CA ILE A 249 1.23 -13.07 8.57
C ILE A 249 2.04 -13.27 9.85
N THR A 250 3.32 -12.90 9.83
CA THR A 250 4.28 -13.37 10.83
C THR A 250 5.21 -12.30 11.38
N GLY A 251 5.55 -12.39 12.66
CA GLY A 251 6.63 -11.59 13.27
C GLY A 251 6.31 -10.12 13.52
N HIS A 252 5.04 -9.72 13.47
CA HIS A 252 4.63 -8.34 13.78
C HIS A 252 4.61 -8.09 15.29
N LYS A 253 5.16 -6.94 15.73
CA LYS A 253 5.26 -6.58 17.15
C LYS A 253 4.03 -5.87 17.72
N THR A 254 3.05 -5.49 16.91
CA THR A 254 1.87 -4.72 17.37
C THR A 254 0.57 -5.42 16.98
N ILE A 255 0.26 -5.54 15.68
CA ILE A 255 -0.99 -6.10 15.16
C ILE A 255 -0.72 -6.99 13.94
N GLY A 256 -1.37 -8.15 13.85
CA GLY A 256 -1.42 -8.96 12.63
C GLY A 256 -2.35 -8.34 11.58
N THR A 257 -3.63 -8.24 11.88
CA THR A 257 -4.65 -7.61 11.01
C THR A 257 -5.55 -6.68 11.81
N ALA A 258 -5.68 -5.42 11.38
CA ALA A 258 -6.59 -4.44 11.95
C ALA A 258 -7.80 -4.21 11.03
N ILE A 259 -8.99 -4.14 11.65
CA ILE A 259 -10.27 -3.78 11.02
C ILE A 259 -10.71 -2.48 11.68
N ALA A 260 -10.66 -1.36 10.94
CA ALA A 260 -10.95 -0.05 11.47
C ALA A 260 -11.91 0.74 10.58
N SER A 261 -12.91 1.37 11.19
CA SER A 261 -13.67 2.48 10.66
C SER A 261 -12.82 3.75 10.63
N TYR A 262 -13.07 4.65 9.69
CA TYR A 262 -12.40 5.96 9.63
C TYR A 262 -12.63 6.81 10.88
N HIS A 263 -13.74 6.57 11.59
CA HIS A 263 -14.06 7.27 12.84
C HIS A 263 -12.95 7.15 13.90
N ILE A 264 -12.20 6.04 13.95
CA ILE A 264 -11.10 5.86 14.91
C ILE A 264 -9.96 6.86 14.69
N THR A 265 -9.89 7.51 13.52
CA THR A 265 -8.87 8.52 13.24
C THR A 265 -9.17 9.87 13.90
N GLU A 266 -10.42 10.09 14.34
CA GLU A 266 -10.95 11.36 14.83
C GLU A 266 -10.77 12.55 13.86
N ARG A 267 -10.39 12.29 12.60
CA ARG A 267 -10.19 13.31 11.59
C ARG A 267 -11.55 13.70 11.00
N PRO A 268 -11.87 15.00 10.87
CA PRO A 268 -13.09 15.43 10.19
C PRO A 268 -12.98 15.19 8.68
N TRP A 269 -14.13 15.04 8.02
CA TRP A 269 -14.26 15.03 6.56
C TRP A 269 -15.48 15.84 6.12
N LYS A 270 -15.57 16.15 4.82
CA LYS A 270 -16.66 16.98 4.27
C LYS A 270 -17.53 16.26 3.25
N ASP A 271 -16.96 15.28 2.55
CA ASP A 271 -17.65 14.58 1.48
C ASP A 271 -18.84 13.73 2.00
N GLU A 272 -20.06 14.16 1.70
CA GLU A 272 -21.29 13.45 2.07
C GLU A 272 -21.46 12.12 1.35
N ARG A 273 -20.72 11.89 0.25
CA ARG A 273 -20.74 10.61 -0.46
C ARG A 273 -19.97 9.53 0.31
N TYR A 274 -19.05 9.94 1.19
CA TYR A 274 -18.12 9.04 1.85
C TYR A 274 -18.81 8.20 2.93
N ASP A 275 -18.54 6.89 2.90
CA ASP A 275 -18.99 5.94 3.89
C ASP A 275 -17.81 5.54 4.79
N PRO A 276 -17.74 6.03 6.04
CA PRO A 276 -16.55 5.90 6.89
C PRO A 276 -16.38 4.51 7.51
N PHE A 277 -17.35 3.61 7.35
CA PHE A 277 -17.35 2.33 8.05
C PHE A 277 -16.64 1.23 7.26
N THR A 278 -16.08 0.27 8.01
CA THR A 278 -15.56 -1.00 7.47
C THR A 278 -16.60 -2.10 7.63
N TYR A 279 -16.95 -2.82 6.56
CA TYR A 279 -17.96 -3.88 6.57
C TYR A 279 -17.81 -4.88 5.42
N ASP A 280 -18.53 -5.99 5.53
CA ASP A 280 -18.44 -7.14 4.62
C ASP A 280 -16.99 -7.64 4.54
N VAL A 281 -16.38 -7.96 5.69
CA VAL A 281 -14.98 -8.39 5.78
C VAL A 281 -14.93 -9.87 6.07
N SER A 282 -14.13 -10.60 5.31
CA SER A 282 -13.87 -12.02 5.47
C SER A 282 -12.38 -12.25 5.70
N ILE A 283 -12.02 -12.89 6.82
CA ILE A 283 -10.64 -13.22 7.20
C ILE A 283 -10.58 -14.71 7.49
N HIS A 284 -9.95 -15.48 6.61
CA HIS A 284 -9.90 -16.93 6.79
C HIS A 284 -8.68 -17.64 6.26
N HIS A 285 -8.36 -18.80 6.80
CA HIS A 285 -7.26 -19.65 6.32
C HIS A 285 -5.89 -18.96 6.34
N ASN A 286 -5.74 -17.86 7.09
CA ASN A 286 -4.44 -17.22 7.27
C ASN A 286 -3.64 -17.94 8.36
N HIS A 287 -2.33 -17.86 8.27
CA HIS A 287 -1.41 -18.31 9.30
C HIS A 287 -0.83 -17.11 10.03
N TYR A 288 -1.12 -16.99 11.33
CA TYR A 288 -0.59 -15.95 12.20
C TYR A 288 0.51 -16.50 13.10
N ASP A 289 1.64 -15.80 13.11
CA ASP A 289 2.66 -15.91 14.15
C ASP A 289 3.08 -14.51 14.60
N ARG A 290 3.31 -14.33 15.89
CA ARG A 290 3.52 -13.00 16.49
C ARG A 290 4.88 -12.91 17.14
N LYS A 291 5.47 -11.72 17.06
CA LYS A 291 6.68 -11.44 17.81
C LYS A 291 6.32 -11.25 19.28
N SER A 292 7.04 -11.93 20.18
CA SER A 292 6.95 -11.60 21.60
C SER A 292 7.68 -10.27 21.84
N ALA A 293 6.93 -9.18 21.79
CA ALA A 293 7.44 -7.82 21.90
C ALA A 293 6.37 -6.89 22.47
N ILE A 294 6.80 -5.75 22.99
CA ILE A 294 5.90 -4.68 23.42
C ILE A 294 5.31 -4.04 22.15
N PRO A 295 3.97 -3.88 22.05
CA PRO A 295 3.35 -3.13 20.96
C PRO A 295 3.93 -1.72 20.85
N ASP A 296 3.87 -1.14 19.66
CA ASP A 296 4.51 0.15 19.42
C ASP A 296 4.05 1.25 20.40
N LEU A 297 5.00 2.01 20.93
CA LEU A 297 4.73 3.11 21.86
C LEU A 297 4.90 4.49 21.21
N SER A 298 5.23 4.53 19.91
CA SER A 298 5.52 5.77 19.17
C SER A 298 4.27 6.37 18.52
N LYS A 299 3.30 5.54 18.14
CA LYS A 299 2.03 5.94 17.51
C LYS A 299 0.86 5.65 18.43
N ASP A 300 -0.18 6.49 18.38
CA ASP A 300 -1.32 6.39 19.30
C ASP A 300 -2.09 5.08 19.15
N PHE A 301 -2.22 4.56 17.93
CA PHE A 301 -2.82 3.26 17.70
C PHE A 301 -2.01 2.13 18.38
N GLY A 302 -0.67 2.17 18.31
CA GLY A 302 0.17 1.21 19.03
C GLY A 302 0.08 1.35 20.55
N LYS A 303 0.05 2.60 21.06
CA LYS A 303 -0.11 2.89 22.48
C LYS A 303 -1.45 2.36 23.00
N MET A 304 -2.52 2.50 22.21
CA MET A 304 -3.85 1.94 22.51
C MET A 304 -3.78 0.41 22.66
N VAL A 305 -3.13 -0.29 21.72
CA VAL A 305 -2.93 -1.74 21.82
C VAL A 305 -2.18 -2.11 23.10
N ASN A 306 -1.09 -1.40 23.45
CA ASN A 306 -0.36 -1.69 24.67
C ASN A 306 -1.10 -1.29 25.96
N LEU A 307 -1.97 -0.28 25.90
CA LEU A 307 -2.80 0.13 27.03
C LEU A 307 -3.84 -0.95 27.36
N LEU A 308 -4.56 -1.42 26.34
CA LEU A 308 -5.60 -2.43 26.47
C LEU A 308 -5.02 -3.84 26.68
N PHE A 309 -3.89 -4.14 26.05
CA PHE A 309 -3.22 -5.44 26.08
C PHE A 309 -1.72 -5.30 26.39
N PRO A 310 -1.35 -5.02 27.65
CA PRO A 310 0.04 -4.76 28.04
C PRO A 310 1.02 -5.87 27.60
N GLY A 311 1.97 -5.50 26.74
CA GLY A 311 2.99 -6.39 26.20
C GLY A 311 2.46 -7.52 25.31
N LYS A 312 1.21 -7.42 24.82
CA LYS A 312 0.54 -8.47 24.06
C LYS A 312 0.09 -7.94 22.69
N PRO A 313 0.85 -8.22 21.63
CA PRO A 313 0.39 -8.02 20.27
C PRO A 313 -0.86 -8.86 20.00
N GLN A 314 -1.74 -8.33 19.13
CA GLN A 314 -2.98 -8.99 18.70
C GLN A 314 -2.81 -9.58 17.30
N ASP A 315 -3.42 -10.73 17.04
CA ASP A 315 -3.39 -11.34 15.70
C ASP A 315 -4.46 -10.66 14.82
N ILE A 316 -5.66 -10.46 15.36
CA ILE A 316 -6.76 -9.72 14.72
C ILE A 316 -7.32 -8.70 15.73
N LEU A 317 -7.45 -7.45 15.33
CA LEU A 317 -8.06 -6.38 16.13
C LEU A 317 -9.16 -5.67 15.33
N TYR A 318 -10.35 -5.59 15.88
CA TYR A 318 -11.50 -4.85 15.35
C TYR A 318 -11.78 -3.65 16.27
N ASP A 319 -12.00 -2.47 15.69
CA ASP A 319 -12.30 -1.26 16.46
C ASP A 319 -13.67 -1.30 17.15
N GLY A 320 -14.60 -2.14 16.69
CA GLY A 320 -15.95 -2.22 17.25
C GLY A 320 -16.87 -1.08 16.84
N ILE A 321 -16.46 -0.20 15.91
CA ILE A 321 -17.30 0.92 15.47
C ILE A 321 -18.32 0.40 14.46
N THR A 322 -19.60 0.63 14.76
CA THR A 322 -20.74 0.16 13.94
C THR A 322 -21.62 1.31 13.49
N ARG A 323 -22.48 1.06 12.50
CA ARG A 323 -23.54 2.02 12.14
C ARG A 323 -24.52 2.19 13.31
N GLU A 324 -25.05 3.40 13.46
CA GLU A 324 -26.08 3.70 14.47
C GLU A 324 -27.33 2.82 14.30
N ASN A 325 -28.02 2.54 15.41
CA ASN A 325 -29.29 1.80 15.46
C ASN A 325 -29.21 0.36 14.91
N THR A 326 -28.06 -0.30 15.08
CA THR A 326 -27.90 -1.72 14.76
C THR A 326 -27.98 -2.57 16.03
N GLU A 327 -28.93 -3.52 16.08
CA GLU A 327 -29.12 -4.42 17.23
C GLU A 327 -28.53 -5.83 16.99
N ALA A 328 -27.98 -6.08 15.80
CA ALA A 328 -27.35 -7.36 15.50
C ALA A 328 -26.01 -7.49 16.23
N SER A 329 -25.64 -8.70 16.66
CA SER A 329 -24.34 -8.96 17.31
C SER A 329 -23.13 -8.79 16.37
N ASN A 330 -23.36 -8.80 15.06
CA ASN A 330 -22.35 -8.60 14.02
C ASN A 330 -22.93 -7.72 12.89
N PRO A 331 -23.17 -6.42 13.17
CA PRO A 331 -23.93 -5.57 12.26
C PRO A 331 -23.10 -5.11 11.05
N MET A 332 -21.78 -5.24 11.11
CA MET A 332 -20.86 -4.90 10.02
C MET A 332 -20.49 -6.11 9.16
N ASN A 333 -21.10 -7.27 9.40
CA ASN A 333 -20.88 -8.51 8.65
C ASN A 333 -19.38 -8.88 8.57
N ILE A 334 -18.74 -8.96 9.74
CA ILE A 334 -17.33 -9.36 9.89
C ILE A 334 -17.26 -10.87 10.09
N CYS A 335 -16.40 -11.52 9.32
CA CYS A 335 -16.25 -12.96 9.29
C CYS A 335 -14.83 -13.41 9.57
N ILE A 336 -14.63 -14.19 10.63
CA ILE A 336 -13.32 -14.69 11.06
C ILE A 336 -13.44 -16.21 11.25
N GLN A 337 -12.79 -16.98 10.38
CA GLN A 337 -12.89 -18.44 10.40
C GLN A 337 -11.58 -19.12 9.98
N ASP A 338 -11.31 -20.30 10.51
CA ASP A 338 -10.22 -21.18 10.04
C ASP A 338 -8.82 -20.54 9.95
N ASN A 339 -8.56 -19.50 10.73
CA ASN A 339 -7.22 -18.91 10.86
C ASN A 339 -6.38 -19.75 11.85
N SER A 340 -5.14 -20.07 11.47
CA SER A 340 -4.23 -20.86 12.28
C SER A 340 -3.26 -19.98 13.07
N ALA A 341 -3.11 -20.28 14.35
CA ALA A 341 -2.14 -19.67 15.28
C ALA A 341 -2.00 -20.61 16.49
N ASP A 342 -0.87 -20.56 17.22
CA ASP A 342 -0.69 -21.33 18.47
C ASP A 342 -1.80 -21.01 19.48
N GLN A 343 -2.21 -19.74 19.54
CA GLN A 343 -3.40 -19.23 20.21
C GLN A 343 -3.83 -17.95 19.51
N LEU A 344 -4.94 -17.98 18.77
CA LEU A 344 -5.44 -16.80 18.07
C LEU A 344 -5.85 -15.72 19.08
N ARG A 345 -5.20 -14.56 19.01
CA ARG A 345 -5.52 -13.37 19.81
C ARG A 345 -6.41 -12.45 18.99
N PHE A 346 -7.68 -12.48 19.34
CA PHE A 346 -8.68 -11.57 18.82
C PHE A 346 -9.03 -10.51 19.86
N ALA A 347 -9.31 -9.29 19.40
CA ALA A 347 -9.88 -8.23 20.22
C ALA A 347 -10.87 -7.38 19.41
N MET A 348 -12.04 -7.11 19.98
CA MET A 348 -12.92 -6.00 19.63
C MET A 348 -12.80 -4.96 20.76
N VAL A 349 -12.53 -3.70 20.44
CA VAL A 349 -12.15 -2.71 21.46
C VAL A 349 -13.21 -1.65 21.80
N ASP A 350 -14.35 -1.60 21.14
CA ASP A 350 -15.42 -0.60 21.39
C ASP A 350 -14.91 0.85 21.39
N ALA A 351 -14.19 1.22 20.32
CA ALA A 351 -13.53 2.51 20.22
C ALA A 351 -14.49 3.72 20.20
N ALA A 352 -15.78 3.51 19.92
CA ALA A 352 -16.80 4.56 19.94
C ALA A 352 -17.24 4.97 21.36
N HIS A 353 -16.99 4.14 22.37
CA HIS A 353 -17.42 4.36 23.75
C HIS A 353 -16.24 4.24 24.73
N ASP A 354 -15.11 4.89 24.41
CA ASP A 354 -13.92 4.96 25.27
C ASP A 354 -13.38 3.58 25.72
N PHE A 355 -13.59 2.55 24.90
CA PHE A 355 -13.20 1.17 25.18
C PHE A 355 -13.92 0.52 26.39
N ASP A 356 -15.17 0.93 26.66
CA ASP A 356 -15.96 0.44 27.81
C ASP A 356 -16.29 -1.06 27.71
N ASP A 357 -16.47 -1.62 26.50
CA ASP A 357 -16.81 -3.03 26.27
C ASP A 357 -15.79 -3.79 25.40
N VAL A 358 -14.54 -3.86 25.85
CA VAL A 358 -13.50 -4.66 25.18
C VAL A 358 -13.81 -6.16 25.29
N SER A 359 -13.95 -6.83 24.14
CA SER A 359 -14.16 -8.27 24.05
C SER A 359 -12.98 -8.98 23.39
N GLN A 360 -12.56 -10.12 23.94
CA GLN A 360 -11.60 -11.04 23.32
C GLN A 360 -12.27 -12.31 22.80
N ASP A 361 -13.60 -12.36 22.80
CA ASP A 361 -14.37 -13.50 22.28
C ASP A 361 -14.64 -13.32 20.77
N PRO A 362 -14.06 -14.16 19.89
CA PRO A 362 -14.32 -14.09 18.46
C PRO A 362 -15.66 -14.72 18.06
N SER A 363 -16.40 -15.37 18.98
CA SER A 363 -17.61 -16.14 18.65
C SER A 363 -18.69 -15.37 17.88
N PRO A 364 -18.92 -14.05 18.10
CA PRO A 364 -19.91 -13.28 17.31
C PRO A 364 -19.55 -13.14 15.82
N TYR A 365 -18.28 -13.35 15.46
CA TYR A 365 -17.73 -13.16 14.12
C TYR A 365 -17.46 -14.48 13.38
N ASN A 366 -17.87 -15.62 13.96
CA ASN A 366 -17.72 -16.93 13.34
C ASN A 366 -18.92 -17.22 12.42
N CYS A 367 -18.75 -17.18 11.10
CA CYS A 367 -19.85 -17.27 10.12
C CYS A 367 -20.21 -18.68 9.66
N ARG A 368 -20.18 -19.65 10.58
CA ARG A 368 -20.55 -21.04 10.28
C ARG A 368 -21.99 -21.23 9.84
#